data_AF-A0A8X6K6U3-F1
#
_entry.id   AF-A0A8X6K6U3-F1
#
_cell.length_a   1.000
_cell.length_b   1.000
_cell.length_c   1.000
_cell.angle_alpha   90.00
_cell.angle_beta   90.00
_cell.angle_gamma   90.00
#
_symmetry.space_group_name_H-M   'P 1'
#
loop_
_entity.id
_entity.type
_entity.pdbx_description
1 polymer ?
#
loop_
_entity_poly.entity_id
_entity_poly.type
_entity_poly.pdbx_seq_one_letter_code
_entity_poly.pdbx_strand_id
1 'polypeptide(L)'
;MVQNFIAKERIIWKAIIERSPRWEGFYERLVRSVKESLHKILGKALLSYEEIATILSEIEAVLNLRPMSYVYDESDQPRPLTTMHFLNFGQNQPTYPVTFAETLQNDF
;
A
#
# COMPACT_ATOMS: atom_id res chain seq x y z
N MET A 1 8.55 5.95 -24.82
CA MET A 1 8.24 6.90 -23.73
C MET A 1 8.40 6.24 -22.36
N VAL A 2 7.69 5.14 -22.06
CA VAL A 2 7.80 4.43 -20.76
C VAL A 2 9.19 3.79 -20.52
N GLN A 3 9.77 3.11 -21.52
CA GLN A 3 11.11 2.50 -21.36
C GLN A 3 12.21 3.53 -21.06
N ASN A 4 12.14 4.72 -21.67
CA ASN A 4 13.10 5.80 -21.43
C ASN A 4 12.98 6.35 -20.00
N PHE A 5 11.76 6.45 -19.45
CA PHE A 5 11.54 6.84 -18.06
C PHE A 5 12.09 5.81 -17.09
N ILE A 6 11.77 4.53 -17.31
CA ILE A 6 12.26 3.41 -16.49
C ILE A 6 13.80 3.37 -16.47
N ALA A 7 14.44 3.55 -17.63
CA ALA A 7 15.89 3.61 -17.74
C ALA A 7 16.49 4.84 -17.01
N LYS A 8 15.85 6.00 -17.11
CA LYS A 8 16.28 7.24 -16.44
C LYS A 8 16.22 7.11 -14.92
N GLU A 9 15.11 6.59 -14.39
CA GLU A 9 14.88 6.43 -12.95
C GLU A 9 15.55 5.16 -12.37
N ARG A 10 16.33 4.43 -13.18
CA ARG A 10 17.02 3.18 -12.80
C ARG A 10 16.07 2.12 -12.22
N ILE A 11 14.84 2.08 -12.73
CA ILE A 11 13.83 1.11 -12.33
C ILE A 11 14.07 -0.18 -13.11
N ILE A 12 14.13 -1.32 -12.41
CA ILE A 12 14.22 -2.64 -13.06
C ILE A 12 12.81 -3.16 -13.28
N TRP A 13 12.35 -3.13 -14.53
CA TRP A 13 11.06 -3.69 -14.90
C TRP A 13 11.14 -5.22 -15.00
N LYS A 14 10.35 -5.93 -14.20
CA LYS A 14 10.22 -7.39 -14.25
C LYS A 14 8.79 -7.74 -14.68
N ALA A 15 8.65 -8.34 -15.86
CA ALA A 15 7.36 -8.83 -16.31
C ALA A 15 6.97 -10.10 -15.52
N ILE A 16 5.68 -10.24 -15.24
CA ILE A 16 5.13 -11.46 -14.64
C ILE A 16 5.10 -12.54 -15.72
N ILE A 17 5.39 -13.78 -15.35
CA ILE A 17 5.26 -14.93 -16.25
C ILE A 17 3.78 -15.16 -16.57
N GLU A 18 3.47 -15.38 -17.86
CA GLU A 18 2.11 -15.71 -18.28
C GLU A 18 1.55 -16.91 -17.48
N ARG A 19 0.30 -16.79 -17.02
CA ARG A 19 -0.40 -17.80 -16.20
C ARG A 19 0.31 -18.13 -14.90
N SER A 20 0.84 -17.13 -14.18
CA SER A 20 1.37 -17.35 -12.84
C SER A 20 0.33 -17.04 -11.77
N PRO A 21 -0.40 -18.06 -11.24
CA PRO A 21 -1.58 -17.82 -10.40
C PRO A 21 -1.24 -17.14 -9.07
N ARG A 22 0.02 -17.30 -8.61
CA ARG A 22 0.49 -16.68 -7.35
C ARG A 22 0.70 -15.17 -7.49
N TRP A 23 1.36 -14.71 -8.55
CA TRP A 23 1.60 -13.29 -8.76
C TRP A 23 0.31 -12.57 -9.12
N GLU A 24 -0.48 -13.16 -10.01
CA GLU A 24 -1.76 -12.60 -10.46
C GLU A 24 -2.76 -12.48 -9.31
N GLY A 25 -2.85 -13.51 -8.46
CA GLY A 25 -3.75 -13.52 -7.30
C GLY A 25 -3.45 -12.44 -6.26
N PHE A 26 -2.20 -11.98 -6.12
CA PHE A 26 -1.88 -10.86 -5.23
C PHE A 26 -2.50 -9.55 -5.75
N TYR A 27 -2.28 -9.23 -7.02
CA TYR A 27 -2.83 -8.02 -7.63
C TYR A 27 -4.36 -8.06 -7.69
N GLU A 28 -4.95 -9.23 -7.98
CA GLU A 28 -6.40 -9.41 -7.94
C GLU A 28 -6.99 -9.11 -6.57
N ARG A 29 -6.35 -9.56 -5.48
CA ARG A 29 -6.80 -9.27 -4.10
C ARG A 29 -6.68 -7.78 -3.77
N LEU A 30 -5.63 -7.12 -4.25
CA LEU A 30 -5.46 -5.68 -4.08
C LEU A 30 -6.56 -4.90 -4.81
N VAL A 31 -6.81 -5.23 -6.08
CA VAL A 31 -7.90 -4.65 -6.88
C VAL A 31 -9.26 -4.91 -6.25
N ARG A 32 -9.48 -6.12 -5.72
CA ARG A 32 -10.71 -6.46 -4.99
C ARG A 32 -10.91 -5.57 -3.77
N SER A 33 -9.86 -5.31 -2.98
CA SER A 33 -9.96 -4.49 -1.76
C SER A 33 -10.40 -3.04 -2.07
N VAL A 34 -9.89 -2.47 -3.16
CA VAL A 34 -10.31 -1.14 -3.64
C VAL A 34 -11.77 -1.17 -4.10
N LYS A 35 -12.14 -2.14 -4.94
CA LYS A 35 -13.50 -2.27 -5.47
C LYS A 35 -14.54 -2.48 -4.37
N GLU A 36 -14.25 -3.35 -3.41
CA GLU A 36 -15.15 -3.60 -2.28
C GLU A 36 -15.39 -2.35 -1.45
N SER A 37 -14.34 -1.57 -1.19
CA SER A 37 -14.45 -0.29 -0.48
C SER A 37 -15.29 0.71 -1.27
N LEU A 38 -15.06 0.80 -2.59
CA LEU A 38 -15.83 1.66 -3.49
C LEU A 38 -17.30 1.27 -3.54
N HIS A 39 -17.62 -0.03 -3.64
CA HIS A 39 -18.99 -0.52 -3.64
C HIS A 39 -19.73 -0.24 -2.33
N LYS A 40 -19.03 -0.32 -1.19
CA LYS A 40 -19.59 0.03 0.12
C LYS A 40 -19.91 1.51 0.26
N ILE A 41 -19.11 2.39 -0.35
CA ILE A 41 -19.27 3.84 -0.28
C ILE A 41 -20.33 4.33 -1.29
N LEU A 42 -20.30 3.88 -2.55
CA LEU A 42 -21.19 4.38 -3.60
C LEU A 42 -22.65 3.97 -3.40
N GLY A 43 -22.91 2.74 -2.98
CA GLY A 43 -24.26 2.16 -3.02
C GLY A 43 -24.91 2.30 -4.42
N LYS A 44 -25.91 3.18 -4.55
CA LYS A 44 -26.63 3.50 -5.80
C LYS A 44 -26.39 4.93 -6.31
N ALA A 45 -25.43 5.66 -5.76
CA ALA A 45 -25.15 7.04 -6.15
C ALA A 45 -24.48 7.12 -7.54
N LEU A 46 -24.85 8.14 -8.31
CA LEU A 46 -24.13 8.56 -9.51
C LEU A 46 -23.22 9.71 -9.11
N LEU A 47 -21.92 9.55 -9.35
CA LEU A 47 -20.91 10.52 -8.94
C LEU A 47 -20.29 11.20 -10.15
N SER A 48 -19.93 12.46 -9.95
CA SER A 48 -19.07 13.22 -10.85
C SER A 48 -17.61 12.72 -10.75
N TYR A 49 -16.80 13.13 -11.71
CA TYR A 49 -15.38 12.78 -11.74
C TYR A 49 -14.63 13.23 -10.47
N GLU A 50 -14.90 14.45 -10.00
CA GLU A 50 -14.24 15.00 -8.82
C GLU A 50 -14.57 14.20 -7.56
N GLU A 51 -15.83 13.84 -7.38
CA GLU A 51 -16.27 13.03 -6.24
C GLU A 51 -15.62 11.64 -6.25
N ILE A 52 -15.52 10.99 -7.42
CA ILE A 52 -14.82 9.70 -7.54
C ILE A 52 -13.35 9.84 -7.19
N ALA A 53 -12.69 10.91 -7.66
CA ALA A 53 -11.27 11.15 -7.36
C ALA A 53 -11.03 11.33 -5.86
N THR A 54 -11.89 12.09 -5.17
CA THR A 54 -11.84 12.27 -3.72
C THR A 54 -12.05 10.95 -2.99
N ILE A 55 -13.10 10.21 -3.33
CA ILE A 55 -13.40 8.92 -2.69
C ILE A 55 -12.26 7.92 -2.89
N LEU A 56 -11.67 7.86 -4.08
CA LEU A 56 -10.52 6.99 -4.33
C LEU A 56 -9.31 7.37 -3.47
N SER A 57 -9.07 8.66 -3.25
CA SER A 57 -8.00 9.13 -2.35
C SER A 57 -8.25 8.73 -0.90
N GLU A 58 -9.50 8.79 -0.44
CA GLU A 58 -9.88 8.30 0.90
C GLU A 58 -9.70 6.79 1.03
N ILE A 59 -10.13 6.03 0.02
CA ILE A 59 -9.94 4.57 -0.02
C ILE A 59 -8.45 4.23 0.00
N GLU A 60 -7.63 4.94 -0.78
CA GLU A 60 -6.17 4.77 -0.77
C GLU A 60 -5.60 4.99 0.63
N ALA A 61 -5.99 6.09 1.31
CA ALA A 61 -5.52 6.37 2.66
C ALA A 61 -5.92 5.27 3.65
N VAL A 62 -7.17 4.80 3.60
CA VAL A 62 -7.66 3.72 4.48
C VAL A 62 -6.93 2.41 4.22
N LEU A 63 -6.76 2.03 2.95
CA LEU A 63 -6.03 0.82 2.60
C LEU A 63 -4.57 0.90 3.04
N ASN A 64 -3.95 2.09 2.93
CA ASN A 64 -2.56 2.27 3.28
C ASN A 64 -2.29 2.34 4.79
N LEU A 65 -3.27 2.82 5.56
CA LEU A 65 -3.21 2.86 7.04
C LEU A 65 -3.58 1.52 7.69
N ARG A 66 -4.06 0.54 6.90
CA ARG A 66 -4.44 -0.76 7.43
C ARG A 66 -3.23 -1.47 8.08
N PRO A 67 -3.35 -1.94 9.33
CA PRO A 67 -2.33 -2.77 9.96
C PRO A 67 -2.00 -4.02 9.13
N MET A 68 -0.72 -4.22 8.86
CA MET A 68 -0.17 -5.45 8.29
C MET A 68 0.39 -6.39 9.37
N SER A 69 0.81 -5.84 10.51
CA SER A 69 1.24 -6.62 11.67
C SER A 69 0.15 -6.69 12.73
N TYR A 70 0.39 -7.51 13.74
CA TYR A 70 -0.48 -7.65 14.89
C TYR A 70 -0.69 -6.29 15.60
N VAL A 71 -1.93 -6.06 16.04
CA VAL A 71 -2.31 -4.89 16.83
C VAL A 71 -2.35 -5.34 18.28
N TYR A 72 -1.45 -4.81 19.10
CA TYR A 72 -1.40 -5.09 20.53
C TYR A 72 -2.35 -4.15 21.28
N ASP A 73 -3.00 -4.66 22.33
CA ASP A 73 -3.88 -3.89 23.21
C ASP A 73 -3.10 -3.14 24.32
N GLU A 74 -1.87 -3.58 24.59
CA GLU A 74 -1.00 -3.04 25.62
C GLU A 74 -0.24 -1.79 25.15
N SER A 75 -0.13 -0.79 26.02
CA SER A 75 0.50 0.50 25.68
C SER A 75 2.03 0.46 25.54
N ASP A 76 2.68 -0.60 26.03
CA ASP A 76 4.14 -0.78 25.99
C ASP A 76 4.61 -1.57 24.75
N GLN A 77 3.68 -2.03 23.92
CA GLN A 77 3.98 -2.86 22.75
C GLN A 77 4.20 -2.00 21.49
N PRO A 78 4.95 -2.52 20.49
CA PRO A 78 5.21 -1.79 19.27
C PRO A 78 3.92 -1.54 18.48
N ARG A 79 3.78 -0.31 17.94
CA ARG A 79 2.66 0.04 17.07
C ARG A 79 2.65 -0.84 15.82
N PRO A 80 1.47 -1.19 15.29
CA PRO A 80 1.37 -2.04 14.13
C PRO A 80 2.01 -1.37 12.89
N LEU A 81 2.71 -2.16 12.09
CA LEU A 81 3.22 -1.74 10.80
C LEU A 81 2.08 -1.58 9.80
N THR A 82 2.05 -0.47 9.08
CA THR A 82 1.08 -0.18 8.00
C THR A 82 1.84 -0.03 6.69
N THR A 83 1.20 -0.21 5.54
CA THR A 83 1.88 0.00 4.24
C THR A 83 2.31 1.46 4.08
N MET A 84 1.60 2.40 4.69
CA MET A 84 1.96 3.82 4.71
C MET A 84 3.38 4.06 5.27
N HIS A 85 3.82 3.27 6.26
CA HIS A 85 5.19 3.37 6.78
C HIS A 85 6.24 3.09 5.69
N PHE A 86 5.91 2.22 4.72
CA PHE A 86 6.79 1.88 3.61
C PHE A 86 6.77 2.93 2.49
N LEU A 87 5.64 3.58 2.27
CA LEU A 87 5.52 4.65 1.28
C LEU A 87 6.18 5.95 1.78
N ASN A 88 6.17 6.18 3.09
CA ASN A 88 6.71 7.37 3.73
C ASN A 88 8.17 7.23 4.21
N PHE A 89 8.93 6.26 3.73
CA PHE A 89 10.30 5.96 4.20
C PHE A 89 11.31 7.14 4.17
N GLY A 90 10.94 8.29 3.58
CA GLY A 90 11.75 9.52 3.58
C GLY A 90 11.24 10.63 4.51
N GLN A 91 10.15 10.45 5.25
CA GLN A 91 9.68 11.42 6.25
C GLN A 91 10.19 10.98 7.63
N ASN A 92 11.10 11.74 8.23
CA ASN A 92 11.59 11.54 9.60
C ASN A 92 10.40 11.60 10.58
N GLN A 93 9.78 10.46 10.84
CA GLN A 93 8.70 10.32 11.81
C GLN A 93 9.35 9.92 13.15
N PRO A 94 9.38 10.81 14.17
CA PRO A 94 10.07 10.57 15.44
C PRO A 94 9.41 9.49 16.31
N THR A 95 8.31 8.90 15.84
CA THR A 95 7.42 8.04 16.61
C THR A 95 7.73 6.54 16.51
N TYR A 96 8.72 6.14 15.71
CA TYR A 96 9.14 4.74 15.59
C TYR A 96 10.59 4.61 16.05
N PRO A 97 10.88 3.86 17.14
CA PRO A 97 12.24 3.70 17.66
C PRO A 97 13.09 2.68 16.88
N VAL A 98 12.67 2.27 15.69
CA VAL A 98 13.47 1.37 14.86
C VAL A 98 13.34 1.80 13.42
N THR A 99 14.45 2.26 12.87
CA THR A 99 14.53 2.46 11.42
C THR A 99 14.39 1.07 10.83
N PHE A 100 13.39 0.82 9.97
CA PHE A 100 13.19 -0.50 9.36
C PHE A 100 14.49 -1.10 8.74
N ALA A 101 15.42 -0.22 8.35
CA ALA A 101 16.77 -0.56 7.92
C ALA A 101 17.59 -1.36 8.96
N GLU A 102 17.46 -1.06 10.25
CA GLU A 102 18.15 -1.75 11.35
C GLU A 102 17.56 -3.14 11.60
N THR A 103 16.26 -3.32 11.41
CA THR A 103 15.60 -4.65 11.45
C THR A 103 16.01 -5.55 10.29
N LEU A 104 16.26 -5.02 9.10
CA LEU A 104 16.73 -5.81 7.96
C LEU A 104 18.22 -6.17 8.02
N GLN A 105 19.01 -5.44 8.82
CA GLN A 105 20.43 -5.75 9.04
C GLN A 105 20.64 -6.91 10.02
N ASN A 106 19.64 -7.26 10.84
CA ASN A 106 19.78 -8.28 11.87
C ASN A 106 19.29 -9.68 11.46
N ASP A 107 18.66 -9.85 10.29
CA ASP A 107 18.10 -11.14 9.84
C ASP A 107 18.66 -11.66 8.50
N PHE A 108 19.90 -11.30 8.15
CA PHE A 108 20.70 -11.96 7.10
C PHE A 108 22.16 -12.14 7.50
#